data_AF-A0A427T3R2-F1
#
_entry.id   AF-A0A427T3R2-F1
#
_cell.length_a   1.000
_cell.length_b   1.000
_cell.length_c   1.000
_cell.angle_alpha   90.00
_cell.angle_beta   90.00
_cell.angle_gamma   90.00
#
_symmetry.space_group_name_H-M   'P 1'
#
loop_
_entity.id
_entity.type
_entity.pdbx_description
1 polymer ?
#
loop_
_entity_poly.entity_id
_entity_poly.type
_entity_poly.pdbx_seq_one_letter_code
_entity_poly.pdbx_strand_id
1 'polypeptide(L)'
;MGALWSLIGFALSLYLLVLVARMVLDWVAVVADTPPWARRARGLAYAATEPVIGPVRRVVRPVRIGGISLDLAFTLVFIGVIVLRSIVFAL
;
A
#
# COMPACT_ATOMS: atom_id res chain seq x y z
N MET A 1 7.68 -19.23 -17.78
CA MET A 1 7.78 -18.64 -16.43
C MET A 1 7.74 -19.77 -15.40
N GLY A 2 8.78 -19.94 -14.58
CA GLY A 2 8.82 -21.02 -13.59
C GLY A 2 7.74 -20.87 -12.51
N ALA A 3 7.30 -21.98 -11.90
CA ALA A 3 6.24 -21.99 -10.88
C ALA A 3 6.51 -21.02 -9.71
N LEU A 4 7.79 -20.88 -9.32
CA LEU A 4 8.23 -19.93 -8.30
C LEU A 4 7.95 -18.47 -8.69
N TRP A 5 8.30 -18.07 -9.91
CA TRP A 5 8.10 -16.70 -10.40
C TRP A 5 6.61 -16.35 -10.50
N SER A 6 5.78 -17.32 -10.91
CA SER A 6 4.32 -17.15 -10.92
C SER A 6 3.76 -16.92 -9.51
N LEU A 7 4.26 -17.66 -8.52
CA LEU A 7 3.81 -17.52 -7.14
C LEU A 7 4.19 -16.16 -6.55
N ILE A 8 5.42 -15.71 -6.80
CA ILE A 8 5.89 -14.38 -6.38
C ILE A 8 5.07 -13.28 -7.05
N GLY A 9 4.87 -13.37 -8.37
CA GLY A 9 4.06 -12.40 -9.12
C GLY A 9 2.61 -12.33 -8.62
N PHE A 10 2.02 -13.47 -8.26
CA PHE A 10 0.70 -13.53 -7.64
C PHE A 10 0.68 -12.86 -6.26
N ALA A 11 1.64 -13.16 -5.39
CA ALA A 11 1.74 -12.54 -4.07
C ALA A 11 1.90 -11.02 -4.14
N LEU A 12 2.75 -10.51 -5.05
CA LEU A 12 2.92 -9.07 -5.28
C LEU A 12 1.63 -8.42 -5.80
N SER A 13 0.89 -9.13 -6.67
CA SER A 13 -0.41 -8.66 -7.17
C SER A 13 -1.45 -8.53 -6.05
N LEU A 14 -1.50 -9.52 -5.15
CA LEU A 14 -2.37 -9.49 -3.97
C LEU A 14 -1.99 -8.35 -3.02
N TYR A 15 -0.69 -8.14 -2.81
CA TYR A 15 -0.21 -7.05 -1.97
C TYR A 15 -0.54 -5.67 -2.56
N LEU A 16 -0.42 -5.49 -3.88
CA LEU A 16 -0.88 -4.28 -4.56
C LEU A 16 -2.37 -4.03 -4.35
N LEU A 17 -3.19 -5.08 -4.45
CA LEU A 17 -4.63 -4.96 -4.20
C LEU A 17 -4.91 -4.44 -2.78
N VAL A 18 -4.17 -4.93 -1.77
CA VAL A 18 -4.28 -4.43 -0.40
C VAL A 18 -3.86 -2.96 -0.29
N LEU A 19 -2.77 -2.55 -0.95
CA LEU A 19 -2.34 -1.15 -0.96
C LEU A 19 -3.38 -0.23 -1.63
N VAL A 20 -3.98 -0.67 -2.75
CA VAL A 20 -5.07 0.06 -3.41
C VAL A 20 -6.28 0.17 -2.49
N ALA A 21 -6.69 -0.93 -1.85
CA ALA A 21 -7.79 -0.92 -0.90
C ALA A 21 -7.52 0.04 0.26
N ARG A 22 -6.29 0.04 0.81
CA ARG A 22 -5.86 1.00 1.84
C ARG A 22 -5.97 2.44 1.34
N MET A 23 -5.50 2.73 0.13
CA MET A 23 -5.58 4.06 -0.47
C MET A 23 -7.03 4.54 -0.56
N VAL A 24 -7.92 3.70 -1.09
CA VAL A 24 -9.35 4.02 -1.20
C VAL A 24 -9.97 4.29 0.17
N LEU A 25 -9.68 3.43 1.16
CA LEU A 25 -10.20 3.58 2.53
C LEU A 25 -9.69 4.85 3.22
N ASP A 26 -8.42 5.21 3.00
CA ASP A 26 -7.84 6.47 3.50
C ASP A 26 -8.53 7.69 2.86
N TRP A 27 -8.80 7.65 1.56
CA TRP A 27 -9.47 8.75 0.84
C TRP A 27 -10.95 8.89 1.24
N VAL A 28 -11.66 7.77 1.37
CA VAL A 28 -13.06 7.77 1.84
C VAL A 28 -13.16 8.42 3.22
N ALA A 29 -12.23 8.13 4.13
CA ALA A 29 -12.21 8.71 5.46
C ALA A 29 -11.91 10.23 5.50
N VAL A 30 -11.30 10.77 4.44
CA VAL A 30 -11.07 12.22 4.31
C VAL A 30 -12.32 12.92 3.76
N VAL A 31 -13.06 12.27 2.86
CA VAL A 31 -14.18 12.87 2.13
C VAL A 31 -15.50 12.77 2.89
N ALA A 32 -15.72 11.68 3.63
CA ALA A 32 -17.00 11.39 4.26
C ALA A 32 -16.85 10.66 5.61
N ASP A 33 -17.94 10.66 6.38
CA ASP A 33 -17.98 9.95 7.64
C ASP A 33 -17.90 8.42 7.41
N THR A 34 -17.02 7.75 8.15
CA THR A 34 -16.62 6.37 7.81
C THR A 34 -17.47 5.35 8.57
N PRO A 35 -18.22 4.45 7.91
CA PRO A 35 -19.02 3.45 8.61
C PRO A 35 -18.15 2.43 9.37
N PRO A 36 -18.69 1.72 10.38
CA PRO A 36 -17.92 0.81 11.23
C PRO A 36 -17.16 -0.29 10.46
N TRP A 37 -17.75 -0.83 9.38
CA TRP A 37 -17.10 -1.85 8.56
C TRP A 37 -15.87 -1.30 7.81
N ALA A 38 -15.95 -0.07 7.29
CA ALA A 38 -14.85 0.56 6.57
C ALA A 38 -13.70 0.91 7.51
N ARG A 39 -14.00 1.31 8.76
CA ARG A 39 -12.97 1.50 9.80
C ARG A 39 -12.23 0.19 10.11
N ARG A 40 -12.95 -0.93 10.23
CA ARG A 40 -12.34 -2.25 10.43
C ARG A 40 -11.48 -2.67 9.24
N ALA A 41 -12.00 -2.52 8.02
CA ALA A 41 -11.27 -2.82 6.80
C ALA A 41 -9.98 -2.00 6.70
N ARG A 42 -10.05 -0.71 7.06
CA ARG A 42 -8.87 0.17 7.12
C ARG A 42 -7.85 -0.34 8.13
N GLY A 43 -8.27 -0.72 9.33
CA GLY A 43 -7.39 -1.32 10.33
C GLY A 43 -6.67 -2.58 9.83
N LEU A 44 -7.38 -3.47 9.14
CA LEU A 44 -6.81 -4.69 8.54
C LEU A 44 -5.81 -4.36 7.42
N ALA A 45 -6.18 -3.43 6.52
CA ALA A 45 -5.31 -3.01 5.45
C ALA A 45 -4.03 -2.34 5.99
N TYR A 46 -4.14 -1.57 7.07
CA TYR A 46 -2.98 -1.03 7.79
C TYR A 46 -2.12 -2.15 8.37
N ALA A 47 -2.70 -3.07 9.14
CA ALA A 47 -1.96 -4.18 9.74
C ALA A 47 -1.21 -5.03 8.69
N ALA A 48 -1.82 -5.25 7.52
CA ALA A 48 -1.20 -6.00 6.43
C ALA A 48 -0.05 -5.25 5.73
N THR A 49 -0.07 -3.90 5.75
CA THR A 49 0.88 -3.08 4.98
C THR A 49 1.97 -2.44 5.85
N GLU A 50 1.74 -2.24 7.15
CA GLU A 50 2.71 -1.68 8.08
C GLU A 50 4.03 -2.46 8.21
N PRO A 51 4.10 -3.80 8.13
CA PRO A 51 5.37 -4.51 8.16
C PRO A 51 6.35 -4.08 7.05
N VAL A 52 5.81 -3.61 5.91
CA VAL A 52 6.59 -3.14 4.75
C VAL A 52 6.75 -1.62 4.76
N ILE A 53 5.67 -0.87 5.06
CA ILE A 53 5.69 0.61 5.07
C ILE A 53 6.41 1.17 6.29
N GLY A 54 6.26 0.55 7.46
CA GLY A 54 6.82 0.99 8.73
C GLY A 54 8.34 1.21 8.68
N PRO A 55 9.14 0.26 8.16
CA PRO A 55 10.57 0.47 7.94
C PRO A 55 10.87 1.68 7.04
N VAL A 56 10.11 1.87 5.96
CA VAL A 56 10.30 3.01 5.05
C VAL A 56 9.97 4.34 5.74
N ARG A 57 8.92 4.37 6.58
CA ARG A 57 8.55 5.56 7.38
C ARG A 57 9.63 6.00 8.35
N ARG A 58 10.50 5.08 8.80
CA ARG A 58 11.63 5.46 9.69
C ARG A 58 12.70 6.25 8.94
N VAL A 59 12.81 6.02 7.63
CA VAL A 59 13.80 6.69 6.77
C VAL A 59 13.20 7.94 6.13
N VAL A 60 11.96 7.85 5.65
CA VAL A 60 11.28 8.89 4.89
C VAL A 60 10.34 9.66 5.80
N ARG A 61 10.65 10.93 6.04
CA ARG A 61 9.80 11.81 6.84
C ARG A 61 8.52 12.13 6.06
N PRO A 62 7.33 12.10 6.69
CA PRO A 62 6.09 12.54 6.05
C PRO A 62 6.20 14.00 5.64
N VAL A 63 5.82 14.32 4.40
CA VAL A 63 5.81 15.71 3.92
C VAL A 63 4.40 16.25 4.01
N ARG A 64 4.27 17.43 4.60
CA ARG A 64 3.03 18.19 4.69
C ARG A 64 3.07 19.29 3.65
N ILE A 65 2.08 19.33 2.75
CA ILE A 65 1.97 20.36 1.72
C ILE A 65 0.60 21.01 1.89
N GLY A 66 0.56 22.31 2.19
CA GLY A 66 -0.68 23.08 2.22
C GLY A 66 -1.77 22.54 3.16
N GLY A 67 -1.39 22.03 4.33
CA GLY A 67 -2.34 21.46 5.31
C GLY A 67 -2.71 19.99 5.07
N ILE A 68 -2.34 19.40 3.93
CA ILE A 68 -2.54 17.98 3.63
C ILE A 68 -1.24 17.22 3.91
N SER A 69 -1.32 16.16 4.70
CA SER A 69 -0.19 15.24 4.90
C SER A 69 -0.17 14.18 3.81
N LEU A 70 0.89 14.15 3.01
CA LEU A 70 1.16 13.08 2.06
C LEU A 70 2.01 11.99 2.73
N ASP A 71 1.51 10.76 2.72
CA ASP A 71 2.27 9.61 3.17
C ASP A 71 3.24 9.16 2.07
N LEU A 72 4.42 9.79 2.08
CA LEU A 72 5.49 9.46 1.14
C LEU A 72 5.95 8.02 1.27
N ALA A 73 5.94 7.45 2.48
CA ALA A 73 6.39 6.08 2.67
C ALA A 73 5.42 5.08 2.04
N PHE A 74 4.11 5.28 2.21
CA PHE A 74 3.10 4.51 1.49
C PHE A 74 3.30 4.62 -0.03
N THR A 75 3.48 5.84 -0.53
CA THR A 75 3.64 6.11 -1.96
C THR A 75 4.87 5.41 -2.53
N LEU A 76 6.00 5.47 -1.83
CA LEU A 76 7.25 4.82 -2.24
C LEU A 76 7.12 3.29 -2.22
N VAL A 77 6.48 2.72 -1.20
CA VAL A 77 6.22 1.27 -1.17
C VAL A 77 5.31 0.86 -2.32
N PHE A 78 4.24 1.62 -2.59
CA PHE A 78 3.33 1.33 -3.69
C PHE A 78 4.06 1.30 -5.04
N ILE A 79 4.84 2.34 -5.34
CA ILE A 79 5.64 2.41 -6.57
C ILE A 79 6.67 1.28 -6.61
N GLY A 80 7.38 1.02 -5.50
CA GLY A 80 8.37 -0.04 -5.41
C GLY A 80 7.80 -1.43 -5.71
N VAL A 81 6.60 -1.73 -5.21
CA VAL A 81 5.92 -3.00 -5.49
C VAL A 81 5.47 -3.09 -6.94
N ILE A 82 4.97 -2.01 -7.54
CA ILE A 82 4.64 -1.98 -8.98
C ILE A 82 5.89 -2.32 -9.81
N VAL A 83 7.02 -1.67 -9.53
CA VAL A 83 8.28 -1.91 -10.24
C VAL A 83 8.75 -3.35 -10.04
N LEU A 84 8.77 -3.85 -8.80
CA LEU A 84 9.18 -5.21 -8.49
C LEU A 84 8.30 -6.25 -9.20
N ARG A 85 6.99 -6.01 -9.23
CA ARG A 85 6.04 -6.85 -9.96
C ARG A 85 6.34 -6.84 -11.46
N SER A 86 6.55 -5.67 -12.06
CA SER A 86 6.88 -5.56 -13.49
C SER A 86 8.14 -6.34 -13.86
N ILE A 87 9.18 -6.29 -13.00
CA ILE A 87 10.41 -7.07 -13.19
C ILE A 87 10.10 -8.57 -13.13
N VAL A 88 9.34 -9.03 -12.13
CA VAL A 88 8.99 -10.46 -11.98
C VAL A 88 8.19 -10.99 -13.16
N PHE A 89 7.31 -10.19 -13.76
CA PHE A 89 6.56 -10.57 -14.95
C PHE A 89 7.38 -10.51 -16.26
N ALA A 90 8.50 -9.78 -16.26
CA ALA A 90 9.38 -9.68 -17.42
C ALA A 90 10.41 -10.82 -17.50
N LEU A 91 10.63 -11.55 -16.40
CA LEU A 91 11.54 -12.69 -16.28
C LEU A 91 10.82 -14.04 -16.51
#